data_AF-A0A971C5E9-F1
#
_entry.id   AF-A0A971C5E9-F1
#
_cell.length_a   1.000
_cell.length_b   1.000
_cell.length_c   1.000
_cell.angle_alpha   90.00
_cell.angle_beta   90.00
_cell.angle_gamma   90.00
#
_symmetry.space_group_name_H-M   'P 1'
#
loop_
_entity.id
_entity.type
_entity.pdbx_description
1 polymer ?
#
loop_
_entity_poly.entity_id
_entity_poly.type
_entity_poly.pdbx_seq_one_letter_code
_entity_poly.pdbx_strand_id
1 'polypeptide(L)'
;MLQKGSKMAKKPADPVCIFGASVISRYLEAMRKEVTGVKQAVDIEYIHRMRVASRRMRSALDSFQLCFNKKTYQRILKDVRQVTRALGEARDLDVQLEALEHEILKYSSPRLAPGLKRLQLRMINARSRAQTHVIQAMNRMESDSVLEEIEAWTAPLLAQASSVYLYSPELYTLAFDSIREEMDEFLRHE
;
A
#
# COMPACT_ATOMS: atom_id res chain seq x y z
N MET A 1 -55.99 2.87 19.88
CA MET A 1 -55.02 1.77 19.82
C MET A 1 -53.73 2.29 19.18
N LEU A 2 -52.69 2.48 19.99
CA LEU A 2 -51.36 2.93 19.54
C LEU A 2 -50.51 1.68 19.27
N GLN A 3 -50.17 1.40 18.01
CA GLN A 3 -49.15 0.39 17.69
C GLN A 3 -47.77 1.03 17.64
N LYS A 4 -46.94 0.59 18.60
CA LYS A 4 -45.50 0.84 18.69
C LYS A 4 -44.78 0.09 17.56
N GLY A 5 -44.14 0.83 16.66
CA GLY A 5 -43.09 0.32 15.78
C GLY A 5 -41.72 0.69 16.33
N SER A 6 -41.16 -0.16 17.20
CA SER A 6 -39.80 -0.02 17.72
C SER A 6 -38.80 -0.22 16.57
N LYS A 7 -38.18 0.87 16.07
CA LYS A 7 -36.98 0.79 15.23
C LYS A 7 -35.86 0.21 16.08
N MET A 8 -35.55 -1.07 15.91
CA MET A 8 -34.34 -1.67 16.50
C MET A 8 -33.11 -0.90 16.02
N ALA A 9 -32.46 -0.19 16.93
CA ALA A 9 -31.16 0.43 16.67
C ALA A 9 -30.15 -0.69 16.36
N LYS A 10 -29.56 -0.69 15.16
CA LYS A 10 -28.46 -1.59 14.82
C LYS A 10 -27.34 -1.39 15.85
N LYS A 11 -26.83 -2.49 16.42
CA LYS A 11 -25.66 -2.46 17.32
C LYS A 11 -24.52 -1.72 16.61
N PRO A 12 -23.81 -0.79 17.29
CA PRO A 12 -22.69 -0.09 16.69
C PRO A 12 -21.62 -1.09 16.24
N ALA A 13 -20.95 -0.79 15.14
CA ALA A 13 -19.82 -1.59 14.66
C ALA A 13 -18.67 -1.58 15.67
N ASP A 14 -17.84 -2.62 15.62
CA ASP A 14 -16.65 -2.76 16.46
C ASP A 14 -15.72 -1.53 16.32
N PRO A 15 -15.38 -0.82 17.43
CA PRO A 15 -14.45 0.32 17.40
C PRO A 15 -13.13 0.01 16.70
N VAL A 16 -12.60 -1.23 16.83
CA VAL A 16 -11.37 -1.67 16.17
C VAL A 16 -11.53 -1.63 14.66
N CYS A 17 -12.66 -2.11 14.15
CA CYS A 17 -12.93 -2.12 12.72
C CYS A 17 -13.22 -0.71 12.17
N ILE A 18 -13.85 0.17 12.96
CA ILE A 18 -14.03 1.57 12.57
C ILE A 18 -12.67 2.29 12.49
N PHE A 19 -11.80 2.07 13.48
CA PHE A 19 -10.44 2.61 13.45
C PHE A 19 -9.66 2.06 12.25
N GLY A 20 -9.69 0.74 12.02
CA GLY A 20 -9.07 0.10 10.86
C GLY A 20 -9.56 0.68 9.53
N ALA A 21 -10.87 0.91 9.39
CA ALA A 21 -11.45 1.56 8.22
C ALA A 21 -10.89 2.96 7.97
N SER A 22 -10.67 3.76 9.03
CA SER A 22 -10.07 5.10 8.90
C SER A 22 -8.62 5.05 8.40
N VAL A 23 -7.84 4.08 8.89
CA VAL A 23 -6.44 3.88 8.49
C VAL A 23 -6.36 3.43 7.03
N ILE A 24 -7.18 2.44 6.67
CA ILE A 24 -7.23 1.85 5.32
C ILE A 24 -7.71 2.88 4.29
N SER A 25 -8.77 3.64 4.60
CA SER A 25 -9.28 4.70 3.73
C SER A 25 -8.23 5.79 3.44
N ARG A 26 -7.47 6.20 4.47
CA ARG A 26 -6.38 7.17 4.30
C ARG A 26 -5.27 6.65 3.36
N TYR A 27 -4.89 5.37 3.46
CA TYR A 27 -3.90 4.79 2.55
C TYR A 27 -4.44 4.57 1.14
N LEU A 28 -5.72 4.20 1.01
CA LEU A 28 -6.41 4.16 -0.27
C LEU A 28 -6.35 5.52 -0.98
N GLU A 29 -6.66 6.60 -0.27
CA GLU A 29 -6.60 7.96 -0.81
C GLU A 29 -5.17 8.38 -1.17
N ALA A 30 -4.19 8.05 -0.32
CA ALA A 30 -2.79 8.28 -0.64
C ALA A 30 -2.36 7.54 -1.92
N MET A 31 -2.83 6.30 -2.13
CA MET A 31 -2.56 5.56 -3.35
C MET A 31 -3.25 6.21 -4.56
N ARG A 32 -4.53 6.57 -4.46
CA ARG A 32 -5.31 7.20 -5.55
C ARG A 32 -4.65 8.46 -6.08
N LYS A 33 -4.12 9.32 -5.19
CA LYS A 33 -3.43 10.57 -5.56
C LYS A 33 -2.20 10.35 -6.44
N GLU A 34 -1.50 9.23 -6.29
CA GLU A 34 -0.25 8.97 -6.99
C GLU A 34 -0.45 8.25 -8.34
N VAL A 35 -1.62 7.63 -8.59
CA VAL A 35 -1.85 6.78 -9.78
C VAL A 35 -1.48 7.46 -11.09
N THR A 36 -1.96 8.68 -11.31
CA THR A 36 -1.69 9.42 -12.56
C THR A 36 -0.19 9.70 -12.73
N GLY A 37 0.48 10.17 -11.68
CA GLY A 37 1.92 10.48 -11.74
C GLY A 37 2.78 9.22 -11.92
N VAL A 38 2.40 8.11 -11.28
CA VAL A 38 3.04 6.80 -11.45
C VAL A 38 2.93 6.32 -12.90
N LYS A 39 1.75 6.46 -13.54
CA LYS A 39 1.53 6.06 -14.94
C LYS A 39 2.33 6.93 -15.92
N GLN A 40 2.39 8.24 -15.68
CA GLN A 40 3.11 9.17 -16.53
C GLN A 40 4.64 9.07 -16.38
N ALA A 41 5.13 8.61 -15.22
CA ALA A 41 6.56 8.43 -14.92
C ALA A 41 7.42 9.68 -15.15
N VAL A 42 6.85 10.88 -14.92
CA VAL A 42 7.56 12.16 -15.08
C VAL A 42 8.54 12.42 -13.93
N ASP A 43 8.26 11.85 -12.76
CA ASP A 43 9.07 11.96 -11.55
C ASP A 43 9.07 10.61 -10.80
N ILE A 44 10.25 10.15 -10.41
CA ILE A 44 10.46 8.89 -9.67
C ILE A 44 9.82 8.93 -8.28
N GLU A 45 9.57 10.11 -7.73
CA GLU A 45 8.98 10.27 -6.41
C GLU A 45 7.51 9.84 -6.35
N TYR A 46 6.77 9.88 -7.47
CA TYR A 46 5.43 9.28 -7.55
C TYR A 46 5.47 7.77 -7.23
N ILE A 47 6.47 7.06 -7.77
CA ILE A 47 6.66 5.63 -7.52
C ILE A 47 7.10 5.38 -6.08
N HIS A 48 7.99 6.22 -5.54
CA HIS A 48 8.40 6.13 -4.15
C HIS A 48 7.21 6.27 -3.19
N ARG A 49 6.42 7.35 -3.32
CA ARG A 49 5.26 7.61 -2.46
C ARG A 49 4.19 6.54 -2.60
N MET A 50 3.87 6.11 -3.82
CA MET A 50 2.93 5.02 -4.07
C MET A 50 3.42 3.69 -3.46
N ARG A 51 4.72 3.39 -3.54
CA ARG A 51 5.31 2.20 -2.92
C ARG A 51 5.17 2.26 -1.39
N VAL A 52 5.46 3.40 -0.78
CA VAL A 52 5.29 3.60 0.67
C VAL A 52 3.82 3.43 1.07
N ALA A 53 2.88 4.04 0.35
CA ALA A 53 1.46 3.92 0.62
C ALA A 53 0.97 2.47 0.48
N SER A 54 1.34 1.76 -0.58
CA SER A 54 0.95 0.36 -0.78
C SER A 54 1.54 -0.60 0.27
N ARG A 55 2.78 -0.37 0.73
CA ARG A 55 3.35 -1.14 1.85
C ARG A 55 2.57 -0.93 3.14
N ARG A 56 2.26 0.34 3.47
CA ARG A 56 1.46 0.67 4.66
C ARG A 56 0.04 0.10 4.58
N MET A 57 -0.56 0.11 3.39
CA MET A 57 -1.84 -0.52 3.12
C MET A 57 -1.81 -2.02 3.42
N ARG A 58 -0.76 -2.73 3.02
CA ARG A 58 -0.60 -4.16 3.34
C ARG A 58 -0.54 -4.42 4.83
N SER A 59 0.33 -3.71 5.55
CA SER A 59 0.43 -3.85 7.01
C SER A 59 -0.90 -3.55 7.72
N ALA A 60 -1.64 -2.54 7.25
CA ALA A 60 -2.97 -2.24 7.77
C ALA A 60 -3.97 -3.37 7.49
N LEU A 61 -4.01 -3.90 6.26
CA LEU A 61 -4.87 -5.03 5.91
C LEU A 61 -4.57 -6.27 6.76
N ASP A 62 -3.29 -6.57 6.99
CA ASP A 62 -2.86 -7.70 7.81
C ASP A 62 -3.27 -7.49 9.29
N SER A 63 -3.08 -6.28 9.84
CA SER A 63 -3.46 -5.92 11.22
C SER A 63 -4.97 -6.00 11.46
N PHE A 64 -5.77 -5.61 10.47
CA PHE A 64 -7.24 -5.55 10.57
C PHE A 64 -7.94 -6.70 9.82
N GLN A 65 -7.23 -7.80 9.53
CA GLN A 65 -7.77 -8.90 8.72
C GLN A 65 -9.06 -9.50 9.27
N LEU A 66 -9.25 -9.48 10.61
CA LEU A 66 -10.44 -10.00 11.28
C LEU A 66 -11.71 -9.16 11.02
N CYS A 67 -11.56 -7.92 10.56
CA CYS A 67 -12.68 -7.05 10.18
C CYS A 67 -13.22 -7.32 8.77
N PHE A 68 -12.59 -8.22 8.03
CA PHE A 68 -12.98 -8.62 6.68
C PHE A 68 -13.49 -10.06 6.66
N ASN A 69 -14.36 -10.36 5.70
CA ASN A 69 -14.55 -11.77 5.34
C ASN A 69 -13.27 -12.29 4.65
N LYS A 70 -12.94 -13.57 4.90
CA LYS A 70 -11.70 -14.20 4.44
C LYS A 70 -11.46 -14.07 2.93
N LYS A 71 -12.51 -14.21 2.12
CA LYS A 71 -12.42 -14.18 0.65
C LYS A 71 -12.08 -12.77 0.14
N THR A 72 -12.77 -11.75 0.65
CA THR A 72 -12.54 -10.35 0.31
C THR A 72 -11.14 -9.91 0.75
N TYR A 73 -10.75 -10.23 1.97
CA TYR A 73 -9.40 -9.96 2.48
C TYR A 73 -8.31 -10.53 1.57
N GLN A 74 -8.38 -11.84 1.26
CA GLN A 74 -7.37 -12.50 0.44
C GLN A 74 -7.25 -11.88 -0.95
N ARG A 75 -8.37 -11.47 -1.56
CA ARG A 75 -8.37 -10.82 -2.86
C ARG A 75 -7.74 -9.43 -2.79
N ILE A 76 -8.25 -8.55 -1.91
CA ILE A 76 -7.71 -7.19 -1.75
C ILE A 76 -6.21 -7.25 -1.48
N LEU A 77 -5.78 -8.08 -0.54
CA LEU A 77 -4.37 -8.25 -0.19
C LEU A 77 -3.52 -8.72 -1.37
N LYS A 78 -4.04 -9.66 -2.18
CA LYS A 78 -3.36 -10.15 -3.38
C LYS A 78 -3.13 -9.03 -4.40
N ASP A 79 -4.10 -8.15 -4.59
CA ASP A 79 -4.01 -7.08 -5.58
C ASP A 79 -3.08 -5.95 -5.10
N VAL A 80 -3.18 -5.56 -3.83
CA VAL A 80 -2.22 -4.61 -3.23
C VAL A 80 -0.79 -5.18 -3.25
N ARG A 81 -0.59 -6.50 -3.02
CA ARG A 81 0.73 -7.14 -3.15
C ARG A 81 1.29 -7.07 -4.57
N GLN A 82 0.46 -7.25 -5.60
CA GLN A 82 0.90 -7.12 -6.98
C GLN A 82 1.37 -5.70 -7.28
N VAL A 83 0.61 -4.70 -6.84
CA VAL A 83 0.98 -3.28 -6.95
C VAL A 83 2.32 -3.02 -6.25
N THR A 84 2.47 -3.43 -4.99
CA THR A 84 3.72 -3.22 -4.23
C THR A 84 4.92 -3.89 -4.91
N ARG A 85 4.75 -5.08 -5.50
CA ARG A 85 5.84 -5.78 -6.20
C ARG A 85 6.29 -5.04 -7.45
N ALA A 86 5.35 -4.65 -8.32
CA ALA A 86 5.67 -3.91 -9.54
C ALA A 86 6.37 -2.57 -9.24
N LEU A 87 5.91 -1.85 -8.21
CA LEU A 87 6.55 -0.62 -7.75
C LEU A 87 7.94 -0.86 -7.14
N GLY A 88 8.14 -2.02 -6.48
CA GLY A 88 9.43 -2.43 -5.95
C GLY A 88 10.47 -2.61 -7.06
N GLU A 89 10.14 -3.38 -8.09
CA GLU A 89 11.02 -3.58 -9.25
C GLU A 89 11.46 -2.26 -9.90
N ALA A 90 10.52 -1.31 -10.05
CA ALA A 90 10.81 0.01 -10.57
C ALA A 90 11.70 0.84 -9.62
N ARG A 91 11.35 0.91 -8.33
CA ARG A 91 12.08 1.75 -7.36
C ARG A 91 13.50 1.25 -7.10
N ASP A 92 13.71 -0.07 -7.10
CA ASP A 92 15.04 -0.64 -6.91
C ASP A 92 15.97 -0.22 -8.06
N LEU A 93 15.45 -0.15 -9.30
CA LEU A 93 16.19 0.34 -10.46
C LEU A 93 16.40 1.85 -10.41
N ASP A 94 15.42 2.64 -9.94
CA ASP A 94 15.58 4.09 -9.74
C ASP A 94 16.74 4.38 -8.77
N VAL A 95 16.76 3.70 -7.62
CA VAL A 95 17.82 3.86 -6.60
C VAL A 95 19.18 3.41 -7.14
N GLN A 96 19.24 2.30 -7.87
CA GLN A 96 20.49 1.83 -8.45
C GLN A 96 21.01 2.79 -9.54
N LEU A 97 20.13 3.37 -10.37
CA LEU A 97 20.51 4.35 -11.38
C LEU A 97 21.06 5.62 -10.73
N GLU A 98 20.38 6.15 -9.71
CA GLU A 98 20.84 7.32 -8.94
C GLU A 98 22.21 7.07 -8.31
N ALA A 99 22.39 5.90 -7.69
CA ALA A 99 23.67 5.50 -7.12
C ALA A 99 24.77 5.40 -8.19
N LEU A 100 24.46 4.80 -9.35
CA LEU A 100 25.42 4.67 -10.44
C LEU A 100 25.82 6.04 -11.01
N GLU A 101 24.86 6.95 -11.19
CA GLU A 101 25.12 8.32 -11.69
C GLU A 101 26.05 9.09 -10.75
N HIS A 102 25.83 8.96 -9.43
CA HIS A 102 26.71 9.54 -8.44
C HIS A 102 28.13 8.93 -8.46
N GLU A 103 28.23 7.60 -8.60
CA GLU A 103 29.53 6.92 -8.63
C GLU A 103 30.32 7.14 -9.91
N ILE A 104 29.68 7.23 -11.08
CA ILE A 104 30.37 7.45 -12.38
C ILE A 104 31.21 8.74 -12.36
N LEU A 105 30.76 9.77 -11.64
CA LEU A 105 31.49 11.03 -11.48
C LEU A 105 32.84 10.85 -10.76
N LYS A 106 32.97 9.82 -9.92
CA LYS A 106 34.20 9.51 -9.17
C LYS A 106 35.20 8.69 -9.98
N TYR A 107 34.75 8.00 -11.03
CA TYR A 107 35.58 7.12 -11.85
C TYR A 107 35.78 7.67 -13.27
N SER A 108 36.66 8.67 -13.44
CA SER A 108 36.95 9.29 -14.75
C SER A 108 37.97 8.51 -15.60
N SER A 109 38.11 7.19 -15.41
CA SER A 109 39.06 6.37 -16.18
C SER A 109 38.54 6.09 -17.59
N PRO A 110 39.26 6.47 -18.66
CA PRO A 110 38.85 6.18 -20.04
C PRO A 110 38.66 4.68 -20.33
N ARG A 111 39.35 3.81 -19.57
CA ARG A 111 39.25 2.35 -19.70
C ARG A 111 37.92 1.80 -19.17
N LEU A 112 37.34 2.41 -18.13
CA LEU A 112 36.11 1.95 -17.49
C LEU A 112 34.84 2.56 -18.12
N ALA A 113 34.97 3.72 -18.77
CA ALA A 113 33.84 4.48 -19.33
C ALA A 113 32.92 3.66 -20.26
N PRO A 114 33.42 2.81 -21.19
CA PRO A 114 32.54 2.00 -22.03
C PRO A 114 31.71 0.98 -21.24
N GLY A 115 32.29 0.40 -20.19
CA GLY A 115 31.62 -0.58 -19.32
C GLY A 115 30.52 0.07 -18.48
N LEU A 116 30.82 1.22 -17.86
CA LEU A 116 29.87 2.01 -17.08
C LEU A 116 28.69 2.50 -17.93
N LYS A 117 28.96 3.00 -19.14
CA LYS A 117 27.91 3.40 -20.09
C LYS A 117 27.02 2.22 -20.49
N ARG A 118 27.60 1.04 -20.72
CA ARG A 118 26.83 -0.18 -21.02
C ARG A 118 25.97 -0.61 -19.85
N LEU A 119 26.47 -0.53 -18.62
CA LEU A 119 25.71 -0.84 -17.41
C LEU A 119 24.52 0.12 -17.25
N GLN A 120 24.76 1.43 -17.35
CA GLN A 120 23.71 2.46 -17.28
C GLN A 120 22.62 2.22 -18.33
N LEU A 121 22.99 1.95 -19.59
CA LEU A 121 22.02 1.64 -20.65
C LEU A 121 21.19 0.40 -20.36
N ARG A 122 21.79 -0.65 -19.77
CA ARG A 122 21.04 -1.86 -19.37
C ARG A 122 20.02 -1.56 -18.27
N MET A 123 20.40 -0.74 -17.30
CA MET A 123 19.54 -0.37 -16.18
C MET A 123 18.38 0.54 -16.63
N ILE A 124 18.63 1.51 -17.50
CA ILE A 124 17.59 2.34 -18.13
C ILE A 124 16.58 1.45 -18.89
N ASN A 125 17.08 0.50 -19.68
CA ASN A 125 16.21 -0.43 -20.41
C ASN A 125 15.41 -1.35 -19.47
N ALA A 126 16.03 -1.85 -18.41
CA ALA A 126 15.34 -2.63 -17.38
C ALA A 126 14.25 -1.79 -16.69
N ARG A 127 14.52 -0.51 -16.40
CA ARG A 127 13.58 0.39 -15.75
C ARG A 127 12.38 0.70 -16.63
N SER A 128 12.61 0.88 -17.93
CA SER A 128 11.55 1.02 -18.93
C SER A 128 10.64 -0.22 -19.00
N ARG A 129 11.20 -1.43 -18.93
CA ARG A 129 10.40 -2.67 -18.84
C ARG A 129 9.61 -2.75 -17.54
N ALA A 130 10.24 -2.43 -16.41
CA ALA A 130 9.55 -2.37 -15.12
C ALA A 130 8.38 -1.36 -15.13
N GLN A 131 8.50 -0.25 -15.89
CA GLN A 131 7.41 0.69 -16.06
C GLN A 131 6.17 0.06 -16.73
N THR A 132 6.37 -0.87 -17.66
CA THR A 132 5.25 -1.62 -18.26
C THR A 132 4.51 -2.45 -17.20
N HIS A 133 5.24 -3.12 -16.29
CA HIS A 133 4.63 -3.86 -15.19
C HIS A 133 3.87 -2.94 -14.22
N VAL A 134 4.44 -1.77 -13.92
CA VAL A 134 3.78 -0.75 -13.09
C VAL A 134 2.46 -0.30 -13.72
N ILE A 135 2.47 0.06 -15.01
CA ILE A 135 1.26 0.49 -15.72
C ILE A 135 0.21 -0.63 -15.75
N GLN A 136 0.61 -1.88 -16.00
CA GLN A 136 -0.29 -3.02 -15.95
C GLN A 136 -0.91 -3.21 -14.57
N ALA A 137 -0.12 -3.08 -13.50
CA ALA A 137 -0.61 -3.17 -12.13
C ALA A 137 -1.59 -2.03 -11.79
N MET A 138 -1.33 -0.80 -12.26
CA MET A 138 -2.24 0.33 -12.08
C MET A 138 -3.56 0.12 -12.81
N ASN A 139 -3.50 -0.26 -14.10
CA ASN A 139 -4.70 -0.53 -14.89
C ASN A 139 -5.52 -1.67 -14.30
N ARG A 140 -4.86 -2.72 -13.80
CA ARG A 140 -5.54 -3.84 -13.13
C ARG A 140 -6.22 -3.39 -11.84
N MET A 141 -5.55 -2.58 -11.03
CA MET A 141 -6.13 -2.04 -9.80
C MET A 141 -7.37 -1.17 -10.08
N GLU A 142 -7.35 -0.41 -11.17
CA GLU A 142 -8.50 0.37 -11.66
C GLU A 142 -9.61 -0.54 -12.24
N SER A 143 -9.28 -1.68 -12.87
CA SER A 143 -10.26 -2.57 -13.51
C SER A 143 -10.91 -3.58 -12.56
N ASP A 144 -10.18 -4.09 -11.56
CA ASP A 144 -10.62 -5.20 -10.71
C ASP A 144 -11.60 -4.77 -9.61
N SER A 145 -12.07 -3.51 -9.67
CA SER A 145 -12.95 -2.83 -8.70
C SER A 145 -12.48 -2.91 -7.24
N VAL A 146 -11.20 -3.17 -7.01
CA VAL A 146 -10.64 -3.38 -5.65
C VAL A 146 -10.77 -2.12 -4.82
N LEU A 147 -10.58 -0.95 -5.44
CA LEU A 147 -10.68 0.34 -4.77
C LEU A 147 -12.12 0.62 -4.35
N GLU A 148 -13.08 0.33 -5.22
CA GLU A 148 -14.51 0.46 -4.96
C GLU A 148 -14.96 -0.49 -3.84
N GLU A 149 -14.39 -1.69 -3.76
CA GLU A 149 -14.70 -2.62 -2.68
C GLU A 149 -14.17 -2.20 -1.33
N ILE A 150 -12.94 -1.69 -1.28
CA ILE A 150 -12.38 -1.11 -0.05
C ILE A 150 -13.23 0.09 0.37
N GLU A 151 -13.64 0.93 -0.58
CA GLU A 151 -14.50 2.08 -0.34
C GLU A 151 -15.89 1.66 0.17
N ALA A 152 -16.51 0.65 -0.46
CA ALA A 152 -17.79 0.09 -0.03
C ALA A 152 -17.73 -0.56 1.36
N TRP A 153 -16.59 -1.15 1.73
CA TRP A 153 -16.36 -1.69 3.07
C TRP A 153 -16.11 -0.59 4.11
N THR A 154 -15.31 0.43 3.78
CA THR A 154 -14.96 1.52 4.72
C THR A 154 -16.11 2.49 4.97
N ALA A 155 -16.87 2.88 3.95
CA ALA A 155 -17.91 3.91 4.04
C ALA A 155 -18.93 3.71 5.19
N PRO A 156 -19.56 2.53 5.37
CA PRO A 156 -20.52 2.34 6.46
C PRO A 156 -19.88 2.33 7.87
N LEU A 157 -18.59 1.99 7.98
CA LEU A 157 -17.85 2.02 9.23
C LEU A 157 -17.47 3.47 9.59
N LEU A 158 -16.98 4.23 8.62
CA LEU A 158 -16.61 5.63 8.79
C LEU A 158 -17.80 6.52 9.16
N ALA A 159 -18.99 6.21 8.66
CA ALA A 159 -20.23 6.90 9.04
C ALA A 159 -20.56 6.80 10.54
N GLN A 160 -19.99 5.82 11.25
CA GLN A 160 -20.17 5.60 12.70
C GLN A 160 -19.00 6.16 13.53
N ALA A 161 -17.95 6.70 12.90
CA ALA A 161 -16.74 7.12 13.62
C ALA A 161 -16.98 8.27 14.61
N SER A 162 -17.98 9.12 14.38
CA SER A 162 -18.33 10.22 15.29
C SER A 162 -19.17 9.79 16.49
N SER A 163 -19.79 8.60 16.45
CA SER A 163 -20.70 8.12 17.50
C SER A 163 -20.05 7.09 18.43
N VAL A 164 -18.78 6.73 18.21
CA VAL A 164 -18.07 5.68 18.93
C VAL A 164 -16.68 6.18 19.35
N TYR A 165 -16.29 5.92 20.61
CA TYR A 165 -14.91 6.14 21.05
C TYR A 165 -13.99 5.06 20.46
N LEU A 166 -13.07 5.45 19.58
CA LEU A 166 -12.26 4.51 18.79
C LEU A 166 -11.09 3.89 19.55
N TYR A 167 -10.58 4.57 20.58
CA TYR A 167 -9.36 4.16 21.29
C TYR A 167 -9.67 3.15 22.41
N SER A 168 -10.28 2.03 22.04
CA SER A 168 -10.74 1.02 22.99
C SER A 168 -9.57 0.14 23.52
N PRO A 169 -9.74 -0.53 24.67
CA PRO A 169 -8.76 -1.50 25.16
C PRO A 169 -8.41 -2.58 24.14
N GLU A 170 -9.39 -3.04 23.36
CA GLU A 170 -9.20 -4.06 22.31
C GLU A 170 -8.28 -3.54 21.20
N LEU A 171 -8.37 -2.25 20.85
CA LEU A 171 -7.46 -1.63 19.88
C LEU A 171 -6.01 -1.61 20.41
N TYR A 172 -5.82 -1.30 21.69
CA TYR A 172 -4.49 -1.31 22.30
C TYR A 172 -3.92 -2.72 22.42
N THR A 173 -4.74 -3.71 22.75
CA THR A 173 -4.33 -5.13 22.73
C THR A 173 -3.91 -5.55 21.33
N LEU A 174 -4.71 -5.23 20.30
CA LEU A 174 -4.35 -5.51 18.91
C LEU A 174 -3.02 -4.87 18.53
N ALA A 175 -2.82 -3.60 18.86
CA ALA A 175 -1.57 -2.89 18.59
C ALA A 175 -0.38 -3.54 19.30
N PHE A 176 -0.53 -3.91 20.58
CA PHE A 176 0.51 -4.59 21.34
C PHE A 176 0.88 -5.94 20.73
N ASP A 177 -0.12 -6.76 20.38
CA ASP A 177 0.11 -8.08 19.78
C ASP A 177 0.77 -7.95 18.41
N SER A 178 0.31 -7.02 17.56
CA SER A 178 0.90 -6.79 16.24
C SER A 178 2.36 -6.32 16.32
N ILE A 179 2.69 -5.41 17.26
CA ILE A 179 4.07 -4.95 17.47
C ILE A 179 4.94 -6.09 17.99
N ARG A 180 4.45 -6.88 18.95
CA ARG A 180 5.19 -8.01 19.52
C ARG A 180 5.50 -9.06 18.45
N GLU A 181 4.52 -9.43 17.61
CA GLU A 181 4.72 -10.41 16.53
C GLU A 181 5.77 -9.95 15.52
N GLU A 182 5.72 -8.69 15.08
CA GLU A 182 6.74 -8.12 14.15
C GLU A 182 8.13 -8.06 14.80
N MET A 183 8.22 -7.71 16.10
CA MET A 183 9.49 -7.73 16.83
C MET A 183 10.06 -9.14 16.97
N ASP A 184 9.21 -10.13 17.29
CA ASP A 184 9.63 -11.52 17.41
C ASP A 184 10.11 -12.09 16.06
N GLU A 185 9.47 -11.72 14.95
CA GLU A 185 9.93 -12.10 13.60
C GLU A 185 11.29 -11.45 13.28
N PHE A 186 11.46 -10.17 13.57
CA PHE A 186 12.73 -9.46 13.36
C PHE A 186 13.88 -10.10 14.13
N LEU A 187 13.69 -10.38 15.42
CA LEU A 187 14.71 -10.95 16.30
C LEU A 187 15.06 -12.41 15.99
N ARG A 188 14.22 -13.14 15.24
CA ARG A 188 14.54 -14.51 14.77
C ARG A 188 15.52 -14.55 13.61
N HIS A 189 15.75 -13.42 12.96
CA HIS A 189 16.62 -13.30 11.79
C HIS A 189 17.93 -12.54 12.07
N GLU A 190 18.20 -12.22 13.34
CA GLU A 190 19.51 -11.80 13.87
C GLU A 190 20.25 -13.00 14.49
#